data_AF-A0A560HQG4-F1
#
_entry.id   AF-A0A560HQG4-F1
#
_cell.length_a   1.000
_cell.length_b   1.000
_cell.length_c   1.000
_cell.angle_alpha   90.00
_cell.angle_beta   90.00
_cell.angle_gamma   90.00
#
_symmetry.space_group_name_H-M   'P 1'
#
loop_
_entity.id
_entity.type
_entity.pdbx_description
1 polymer ?
#
loop_
_entity_poly.entity_id
_entity_poly.type
_entity_poly.pdbx_seq_one_letter_code
_entity_poly.pdbx_strand_id
1 'polypeptide(L)'
;MAEAKSASAIISPQATSEIEAAYQAATAFSVHEAERLILSEETLRGLALDEALFGRVALDEQGLTACMQINLLHPARELRNRWKQLENNFLTAFQPFRSAVDAVDNLYAEIEAIKEKGREAVEMIEERARTNRDYIDAENNFKSVEQRFKQISMREGMREPNMMAYSPIYWLLLLAIGVAEWLINYETFFQFFHVPAMAAGTTIILGLLLAFSAHGHGTILRQWTVRFGPDRDIGDRWGEYRMLCLSSLALIIVIGAAGGSRYVWALNAIAALPTENIIPGVIVLEINPLRDVTLSLLGNVGAWIVGVFIAYLFHDKNPDLMSWTRQFRQAHKRFHTLRRGVEEEIKIAKARTEKAVQAQINSADVQSKAVENQRNQRAQIANHGAGVMMGITRSIEHNIKLYQNILAQIVLSEKGNVGLYMGEKTLTPFEYKAMKIKIDLEAI
;
A
#
# COMPACT_ATOMS: atom_id res chain seq x y z
N MET A 1 -16.51 6.35 38.82
CA MET A 1 -15.81 7.34 39.68
C MET A 1 -16.14 7.19 41.18
N ALA A 2 -17.39 6.87 41.58
CA ALA A 2 -17.71 6.65 42.99
C ALA A 2 -17.05 5.39 43.59
N GLU A 3 -16.89 4.30 42.81
CA GLU A 3 -16.18 3.09 43.27
C GLU A 3 -14.66 3.26 43.35
N ALA A 4 -14.04 4.05 42.47
CA ALA A 4 -12.59 4.30 42.52
C ALA A 4 -12.17 5.11 43.77
N LYS A 5 -13.04 6.00 44.28
CA LYS A 5 -12.82 6.68 45.57
C LYS A 5 -12.97 5.75 46.78
N SER A 6 -13.66 4.62 46.62
CA SER A 6 -13.78 3.61 47.67
C SER A 6 -12.55 2.71 47.79
N ALA A 7 -11.76 2.55 46.72
CA ALA A 7 -10.60 1.65 46.72
C ALA A 7 -9.32 2.31 47.27
N SER A 8 -9.16 3.64 47.14
CA SER A 8 -8.03 4.35 47.78
C SER A 8 -8.28 4.64 49.27
N ALA A 9 -9.49 4.36 49.77
CA ALA A 9 -9.82 4.51 51.17
C ALA A 9 -9.36 3.25 51.91
N ILE A 10 -8.27 3.43 52.68
CA ILE A 10 -7.73 2.53 53.70
C ILE A 10 -6.79 1.44 53.16
N ILE A 11 -5.75 1.82 52.42
CA ILE A 11 -4.49 1.06 52.47
C ILE A 11 -3.81 1.45 53.78
N SER A 12 -3.85 0.55 54.78
CA SER A 12 -3.16 0.78 56.05
C SER A 12 -1.64 0.89 55.81
N PRO A 13 -0.94 1.86 56.42
CA PRO A 13 0.53 1.92 56.38
C PRO A 13 1.20 0.60 56.77
N GLN A 14 0.54 -0.19 57.63
CA GLN A 14 0.98 -1.52 58.01
C GLN A 14 1.04 -2.49 56.82
N ALA A 15 0.03 -2.49 55.94
CA ALA A 15 0.00 -3.38 54.78
C ALA A 15 1.14 -3.07 53.80
N THR A 16 1.47 -1.79 53.61
CA THR A 16 2.62 -1.39 52.78
C THR A 16 3.95 -1.84 53.38
N SER A 17 4.10 -1.75 54.71
CA SER A 17 5.29 -2.23 55.42
C SER A 17 5.45 -3.75 55.34
N GLU A 18 4.37 -4.51 55.45
CA GLU A 18 4.38 -5.97 55.36
C GLU A 18 4.79 -6.45 53.96
N ILE A 19 4.31 -5.79 52.90
CA ILE A 19 4.72 -6.08 51.52
C ILE A 19 6.19 -5.78 51.30
N GLU A 20 6.67 -4.62 51.75
CA GLU A 20 8.07 -4.23 51.58
C GLU A 20 9.01 -5.23 52.28
N ALA A 21 8.67 -5.67 53.48
CA ALA A 21 9.44 -6.69 54.18
C ALA A 21 9.44 -8.04 53.45
N ALA A 22 8.29 -8.49 52.95
CA ALA A 22 8.19 -9.74 52.19
C ALA A 22 8.92 -9.65 50.83
N TYR A 23 8.86 -8.50 50.18
CA TYR A 23 9.57 -8.19 48.95
C TYR A 23 11.09 -8.21 49.14
N GLN A 24 11.60 -7.57 50.19
CA GLN A 24 13.02 -7.58 50.54
C GLN A 24 13.49 -8.99 50.88
N ALA A 25 12.70 -9.77 51.62
CA ALA A 25 13.04 -11.15 51.93
C ALA A 25 13.14 -12.03 50.67
N ALA A 26 12.21 -11.87 49.72
CA ALA A 26 12.23 -12.62 48.47
C ALA A 26 13.36 -12.17 47.54
N THR A 27 13.60 -10.86 47.38
CA THR A 27 14.71 -10.36 46.53
C THR A 27 16.10 -10.60 47.12
N ALA A 28 16.23 -10.70 48.45
CA ALA A 28 17.46 -11.11 49.12
C ALA A 28 17.83 -12.58 48.87
N PHE A 29 16.89 -13.40 48.41
CA PHE A 29 17.15 -14.78 48.01
C PHE A 29 18.06 -14.78 46.77
N SER A 30 19.34 -15.08 46.96
CA SER A 30 20.32 -14.93 45.88
C SER A 30 20.16 -15.99 44.81
N VAL A 31 20.18 -15.58 43.53
CA VAL A 31 20.29 -16.52 42.40
C VAL A 31 21.58 -17.36 42.50
N HIS A 32 22.63 -16.83 43.15
CA HIS A 32 23.87 -17.56 43.42
C HIS A 32 23.70 -18.71 44.44
N GLU A 33 22.61 -18.75 45.23
CA GLU A 33 22.32 -19.95 46.02
C GLU A 33 22.10 -21.18 45.12
N ALA A 34 21.59 -20.99 43.90
CA ALA A 34 21.47 -22.07 42.92
C ALA A 34 22.84 -22.53 42.40
N GLU A 35 23.83 -21.64 42.31
CA GLU A 35 25.20 -22.01 41.90
C GLU A 35 25.91 -22.83 42.99
N ARG A 36 25.54 -22.66 44.26
CA ARG A 36 26.03 -23.51 45.35
C ARG A 36 25.53 -24.96 45.27
N LEU A 37 24.50 -25.22 44.46
CA LEU A 37 24.09 -26.60 44.17
C LEU A 37 25.11 -27.30 43.28
N ILE A 38 25.95 -26.58 42.53
CA ILE A 38 26.98 -27.18 41.67
C ILE A 38 28.02 -27.85 42.57
N LEU A 39 28.13 -29.17 42.46
CA LEU A 39 29.10 -29.95 43.21
C LEU A 39 30.40 -30.07 42.41
N SER A 40 31.54 -30.13 43.10
CA SER A 40 32.82 -30.38 42.44
C SER A 40 32.85 -31.79 41.84
N GLU A 41 33.66 -31.98 40.79
CA GLU A 41 33.85 -33.30 40.19
C GLU A 41 34.33 -34.33 41.22
N GLU A 42 35.20 -33.92 42.16
CA GLU A 42 35.71 -34.77 43.24
C GLU A 42 34.59 -35.25 44.16
N THR A 43 33.69 -34.35 44.59
CA THR A 43 32.54 -34.72 45.42
C THR A 43 31.61 -35.67 44.67
N LEU A 44 31.29 -35.38 43.41
CA LEU A 44 30.45 -36.25 42.58
C LEU A 44 31.10 -37.62 42.35
N ARG A 45 32.43 -37.67 42.22
CA ARG A 45 33.20 -38.91 42.10
C ARG A 45 33.17 -39.74 43.37
N GLY A 46 33.32 -39.11 44.54
CA GLY A 46 33.13 -39.79 45.82
C GLY A 46 31.73 -40.41 45.93
N LEU A 47 30.70 -39.61 45.66
CA LEU A 47 29.30 -40.05 45.68
C LEU A 47 28.99 -41.19 44.69
N ALA A 48 29.62 -41.19 43.52
CA ALA A 48 29.46 -42.24 42.52
C ALA A 48 30.22 -43.52 42.88
N LEU A 49 31.40 -43.40 43.51
CA LEU A 49 32.15 -44.55 44.02
C LEU A 49 31.40 -45.23 45.17
N ASP A 50 30.89 -44.45 46.12
CA ASP A 50 30.13 -44.97 47.26
C ASP A 50 28.87 -45.74 46.80
N GLU A 51 28.16 -45.22 45.79
CA GLU A 51 27.02 -45.92 45.19
C GLU A 51 27.45 -47.19 44.43
N ALA A 52 28.60 -47.17 43.77
CA ALA A 52 29.14 -48.30 43.02
C ALA A 52 29.65 -49.45 43.91
N LEU A 53 30.05 -49.19 45.17
CA LEU A 53 30.57 -50.21 46.10
C LEU A 53 29.57 -51.36 46.36
N PHE A 54 28.27 -51.12 46.17
CA PHE A 54 27.23 -52.14 46.32
C PHE A 54 27.11 -53.09 45.12
N GLY A 55 27.88 -52.87 44.04
CA GLY A 55 27.92 -53.70 42.82
C GLY A 55 26.67 -53.62 41.94
N ARG A 56 25.56 -53.08 42.45
CA ARG A 56 24.32 -52.86 41.70
C ARG A 56 23.80 -51.45 41.95
N VAL A 57 23.80 -50.63 40.89
CA VAL A 57 23.22 -49.29 40.91
C VAL A 57 21.86 -49.33 40.24
N ALA A 58 20.81 -49.16 41.04
CA ALA A 58 19.44 -49.13 40.56
C ALA A 58 19.07 -47.72 40.05
N LEU A 59 18.34 -47.69 38.95
CA LEU A 59 17.81 -46.51 38.27
C LEU A 59 16.28 -46.56 38.34
N ASP A 60 15.66 -45.42 38.63
CA ASP A 60 14.21 -45.27 38.52
C ASP A 60 13.74 -45.17 37.05
N GLU A 61 12.43 -45.02 36.85
CA GLU A 61 11.84 -44.88 35.52
C GLU A 61 12.30 -43.61 34.77
N GLN A 62 12.80 -42.60 35.49
CA GLN A 62 13.38 -41.38 34.93
C GLN A 62 14.89 -41.47 34.69
N GLY A 63 15.53 -42.59 35.05
CA GLY A 63 16.96 -42.80 34.90
C GLY A 63 17.82 -42.17 36.00
N LEU A 64 17.24 -41.79 37.14
CA LEU A 64 17.95 -41.26 38.30
C LEU A 64 18.37 -42.41 39.22
N THR A 65 19.58 -42.30 39.79
CA THR A 65 20.01 -43.19 40.87
C THR A 65 19.52 -42.67 42.21
N ALA A 66 19.52 -43.53 43.24
CA ALA A 66 19.18 -43.11 44.61
C ALA A 66 20.13 -42.00 45.09
N CYS A 67 21.42 -42.09 44.76
CA CYS A 67 22.40 -41.07 45.08
C CYS A 67 22.09 -39.72 44.38
N MET A 68 21.66 -39.73 43.11
CA MET A 68 21.21 -38.51 42.44
C MET A 68 19.98 -37.89 43.11
N GLN A 69 18.99 -38.71 43.45
CA GLN A 69 17.76 -38.24 44.10
C GLN A 69 18.08 -37.55 45.43
N ILE A 70 18.93 -38.16 46.26
CA ILE A 70 19.26 -37.67 47.59
C ILE A 70 20.23 -36.50 47.53
N ASN A 71 21.31 -36.58 46.75
CA ASN A 71 22.40 -35.60 46.84
C ASN A 71 22.29 -34.47 45.80
N LEU A 72 21.55 -34.65 44.71
CA LEU A 72 21.41 -33.64 43.65
C LEU A 72 20.01 -33.02 43.64
N LEU A 73 18.96 -33.85 43.68
CA LEU A 73 17.58 -33.36 43.57
C LEU A 73 17.01 -32.85 44.89
N HIS A 74 17.26 -33.54 46.01
CA HIS A 74 16.73 -33.11 47.31
C HIS A 74 17.19 -31.68 47.71
N PRO A 75 18.49 -31.31 47.64
CA PRO A 75 18.91 -29.95 47.97
C PRO A 75 18.30 -28.90 47.03
N ALA A 76 18.13 -29.25 45.75
CA ALA A 76 17.47 -28.37 44.79
C ALA A 76 15.98 -28.17 45.08
N ARG A 77 15.28 -29.23 45.55
CA ARG A 77 13.90 -29.14 46.00
C ARG A 77 13.76 -28.30 47.25
N GLU A 78 14.64 -28.47 48.23
CA GLU A 78 14.68 -27.62 49.41
C GLU A 78 14.87 -26.16 49.02
N LEU A 79 15.79 -25.87 48.10
CA LEU A 79 16.02 -24.52 47.61
C LEU A 79 14.79 -23.95 46.87
N ARG A 80 14.16 -24.74 46.00
CA ARG A 80 12.89 -24.38 45.32
C ARG A 80 11.78 -24.11 46.33
N ASN A 81 11.62 -24.96 47.34
CA ASN A 81 10.58 -24.83 48.37
C ASN A 81 10.79 -23.58 49.23
N ARG A 82 12.04 -23.28 49.60
CA ARG A 82 12.40 -22.02 50.28
C ARG A 82 12.03 -20.81 49.42
N TRP A 83 12.36 -20.82 48.13
CA TRP A 83 11.93 -19.77 47.21
C TRP A 83 10.40 -19.66 47.15
N LYS A 84 9.69 -20.78 46.98
CA LYS A 84 8.22 -20.80 46.90
C LYS A 84 7.56 -20.30 48.17
N GLN A 85 8.12 -20.58 49.34
CA GLN A 85 7.64 -20.03 50.60
C GLN A 85 7.79 -18.51 50.64
N LEU A 86 8.93 -17.96 50.21
CA LEU A 86 9.15 -16.51 50.12
C LEU A 86 8.19 -15.86 49.11
N GLU A 87 8.02 -16.46 47.94
CA GLU A 87 7.06 -16.02 46.92
C GLU A 87 5.62 -16.02 47.48
N ASN A 88 5.21 -17.08 48.17
CA ASN A 88 3.89 -17.18 48.79
C ASN A 88 3.67 -16.13 49.90
N ASN A 89 4.70 -15.87 50.72
CA ASN A 89 4.66 -14.81 51.73
C ASN A 89 4.46 -13.44 51.09
N PHE A 90 5.18 -13.15 50.00
CA PHE A 90 5.00 -11.93 49.21
C PHE A 90 3.59 -11.85 48.62
N LEU A 91 3.08 -12.91 48.00
CA LEU A 91 1.72 -12.93 47.41
C LEU A 91 0.63 -12.75 48.46
N THR A 92 0.82 -13.29 49.66
CA THR A 92 -0.10 -13.13 50.80
C THR A 92 -0.11 -11.67 51.28
N ALA A 93 1.07 -11.08 51.47
CA ALA A 93 1.17 -9.66 51.83
C ALA A 93 0.60 -8.75 50.73
N PHE A 94 0.76 -9.12 49.46
CA PHE A 94 0.28 -8.40 48.29
C PHE A 94 -1.24 -8.45 48.09
N GLN A 95 -1.94 -9.41 48.73
CA GLN A 95 -3.37 -9.67 48.53
C GLN A 95 -4.28 -8.42 48.61
N PRO A 96 -4.08 -7.44 49.52
CA PRO A 96 -4.90 -6.23 49.58
C PRO A 96 -4.82 -5.35 48.31
N PHE A 97 -3.71 -5.43 47.56
CA PHE A 97 -3.46 -4.63 46.36
C PHE A 97 -3.80 -5.38 45.06
N ARG A 98 -4.05 -6.68 45.17
CA ARG A 98 -4.25 -7.56 44.01
C ARG A 98 -5.37 -7.07 43.09
N SER A 99 -6.53 -6.73 43.63
CA SER A 99 -7.66 -6.25 42.82
C SER A 99 -7.35 -4.94 42.08
N ALA A 100 -6.60 -4.03 42.70
CA ALA A 100 -6.21 -2.76 42.10
C ALA A 100 -5.14 -2.93 41.02
N VAL A 101 -4.14 -3.80 41.24
CA VAL A 101 -3.13 -4.13 40.23
C VAL A 101 -3.77 -4.89 39.06
N ASP A 102 -4.61 -5.89 39.34
CA ASP A 102 -5.32 -6.64 38.30
C ASP A 102 -6.27 -5.73 37.51
N ALA A 103 -6.90 -4.73 38.14
CA ALA A 103 -7.70 -3.72 37.44
C ALA A 103 -6.86 -2.87 36.47
N VAL A 104 -5.66 -2.46 36.87
CA VAL A 104 -4.73 -1.72 35.99
C VAL A 104 -4.26 -2.60 34.83
N ASP A 105 -3.92 -3.87 35.08
CA ASP A 105 -3.53 -4.80 34.03
C ASP A 105 -4.68 -5.08 33.04
N ASN A 106 -5.92 -5.18 33.55
CA ASN A 106 -7.12 -5.29 32.71
C ASN A 106 -7.32 -4.03 31.84
N LEU A 107 -7.09 -2.82 32.36
CA LEU A 107 -7.17 -1.59 31.56
C LEU A 107 -6.14 -1.58 30.43
N TYR A 108 -4.92 -2.04 30.68
CA TYR A 108 -3.92 -2.18 29.61
C TYR A 108 -4.33 -3.23 28.56
N ALA A 109 -4.91 -4.35 28.99
CA ALA A 109 -5.47 -5.34 28.07
C ALA A 109 -6.63 -4.77 27.24
N GLU A 110 -7.51 -3.97 27.84
CA GLU A 110 -8.59 -3.26 27.13
C GLU A 110 -8.05 -2.25 26.12
N ILE A 111 -6.98 -1.51 26.45
CA ILE A 111 -6.31 -0.59 25.52
C ILE A 111 -5.83 -1.35 24.28
N GLU A 112 -5.16 -2.50 24.47
CA GLU A 112 -4.71 -3.34 23.36
C GLU A 112 -5.88 -3.91 22.55
N ALA A 113 -6.97 -4.32 23.21
CA ALA A 113 -8.18 -4.77 22.54
C ALA A 113 -8.84 -3.66 21.71
N ILE A 114 -8.83 -2.41 22.17
CA ILE A 114 -9.33 -1.25 21.40
C ILE A 114 -8.43 -0.98 20.20
N LYS A 115 -7.10 -1.08 20.35
CA LYS A 115 -6.16 -0.93 19.23
C LYS A 115 -6.37 -2.01 18.16
N GLU A 116 -6.59 -3.26 18.57
CA GLU A 116 -6.90 -4.36 17.65
C GLU A 116 -8.22 -4.09 16.92
N LYS A 117 -9.31 -3.75 17.63
CA LYS A 117 -10.59 -3.36 17.00
C LYS A 117 -10.45 -2.19 16.03
N GLY A 118 -9.56 -1.25 16.33
CA GLY A 118 -9.23 -0.13 15.43
C GLY A 118 -8.52 -0.59 14.16
N ARG A 119 -7.60 -1.57 14.27
CA ARG A 119 -6.94 -2.21 13.10
C ARG A 119 -7.95 -2.97 12.26
N GLU A 120 -8.79 -3.81 12.88
CA GLU A 120 -9.88 -4.54 12.22
C GLU A 120 -10.85 -3.58 11.51
N ALA A 121 -11.19 -2.45 12.13
CA ALA A 121 -12.07 -1.45 11.50
C ALA A 121 -11.47 -0.84 10.23
N VAL A 122 -10.16 -0.54 10.24
CA VAL A 122 -9.45 -0.06 9.04
C VAL A 122 -9.40 -1.13 7.96
N GLU A 123 -9.11 -2.38 8.34
CA GLU A 123 -9.08 -3.51 7.41
C GLU A 123 -10.46 -3.77 6.79
N MET A 124 -11.54 -3.72 7.57
CA MET A 124 -12.90 -3.83 7.05
C MET A 124 -13.27 -2.71 6.07
N ILE A 125 -12.80 -1.47 6.30
CA ILE A 125 -13.01 -0.36 5.36
C ILE A 125 -12.26 -0.63 4.05
N GLU A 126 -11.01 -1.08 4.13
CA GLU A 126 -10.25 -1.47 2.94
C GLU A 126 -10.90 -2.63 2.18
N GLU A 127 -11.36 -3.66 2.89
CA GLU A 127 -12.01 -4.82 2.28
C GLU A 127 -13.35 -4.45 1.63
N ARG A 128 -14.12 -3.55 2.25
CA ARG A 128 -15.32 -2.97 1.63
C ARG A 128 -14.99 -2.23 0.34
N ALA A 129 -13.89 -1.47 0.32
CA ALA A 129 -13.43 -0.82 -0.91
C ALA A 129 -13.03 -1.85 -1.97
N ARG A 130 -12.33 -2.93 -1.58
CA ARG A 130 -11.88 -4.01 -2.47
C ARG A 130 -13.00 -4.92 -2.97
N THR A 131 -14.15 -4.93 -2.31
CA THR A 131 -15.36 -5.66 -2.75
C THR A 131 -16.31 -4.78 -3.56
N ASN A 132 -16.14 -3.45 -3.50
CA ASN A 132 -16.94 -2.52 -4.30
C ASN A 132 -16.50 -2.57 -5.77
N ARG A 133 -17.40 -3.07 -6.64
CA ARG A 133 -17.15 -3.20 -8.08
C ARG A 133 -16.70 -1.90 -8.74
N ASP A 134 -17.30 -0.76 -8.41
CA ASP A 134 -16.94 0.52 -9.02
C ASP A 134 -15.52 0.96 -8.65
N TYR A 135 -15.07 0.63 -7.44
CA TYR A 135 -13.72 0.90 -6.98
C TYR A 135 -12.71 0.00 -7.67
N ILE A 136 -12.98 -1.31 -7.73
CA ILE A 136 -12.15 -2.31 -8.43
C ILE A 136 -12.00 -1.93 -9.91
N ASP A 137 -13.11 -1.63 -10.59
CA ASP A 137 -13.11 -1.27 -12.01
C ASP A 137 -12.32 0.03 -12.23
N ALA A 138 -12.46 1.03 -11.35
CA ALA A 138 -11.70 2.28 -11.42
C ALA A 138 -10.19 2.05 -11.16
N GLU A 139 -9.82 1.22 -10.20
CA GLU A 139 -8.43 0.88 -9.88
C GLU A 139 -7.77 0.10 -11.02
N ASN A 140 -8.44 -0.94 -11.55
CA ASN A 140 -7.94 -1.74 -12.66
C ASN A 140 -7.78 -0.90 -13.94
N ASN A 141 -8.77 -0.04 -14.22
CA ASN A 141 -8.68 0.91 -15.33
C ASN A 141 -7.53 1.91 -15.11
N PHE A 142 -7.37 2.45 -13.90
CA PHE A 142 -6.26 3.35 -13.59
C PHE A 142 -4.90 2.68 -13.79
N LYS A 143 -4.68 1.48 -13.22
CA LYS A 143 -3.42 0.72 -13.35
C LYS A 143 -3.10 0.38 -14.80
N SER A 144 -4.08 -0.11 -15.57
CA SER A 144 -3.87 -0.47 -16.97
C SER A 144 -3.55 0.76 -17.84
N VAL A 145 -4.28 1.86 -17.67
CA VAL A 145 -4.05 3.12 -18.39
C VAL A 145 -2.72 3.76 -17.96
N GLU A 146 -2.36 3.73 -16.68
CA GLU A 146 -1.09 4.24 -16.17
C GLU A 146 0.10 3.48 -16.77
N GLN A 147 0.04 2.15 -16.82
CA GLN A 147 1.09 1.34 -17.45
C GLN A 147 1.27 1.69 -18.93
N ARG A 148 0.16 1.80 -19.68
CA ARG A 148 0.20 2.20 -21.11
C ARG A 148 0.74 3.61 -21.29
N PHE A 149 0.28 4.56 -20.47
CA PHE A 149 0.77 5.93 -20.49
C PHE A 149 2.27 6.01 -20.20
N LYS A 150 2.76 5.33 -19.15
CA LYS A 150 4.18 5.27 -18.81
C LYS A 150 5.03 4.69 -19.95
N GLN A 151 4.58 3.60 -20.57
CA GLN A 151 5.28 2.98 -21.71
C GLN A 151 5.43 3.96 -22.89
N ILE A 152 4.36 4.67 -23.26
CA ILE A 152 4.37 5.61 -24.38
C ILE A 152 5.16 6.87 -24.02
N SER A 153 4.98 7.39 -22.81
CA SER A 153 5.72 8.55 -22.31
C SER A 153 7.23 8.27 -22.31
N MET A 154 7.67 7.11 -21.84
CA MET A 154 9.08 6.71 -21.87
C MET A 154 9.63 6.63 -23.30
N ARG A 155 8.87 6.08 -24.26
CA ARG A 155 9.27 6.04 -25.68
C ARG A 155 9.42 7.43 -26.30
N GLU A 156 8.61 8.39 -25.83
CA GLU A 156 8.62 9.78 -26.29
C GLU A 156 9.57 10.69 -25.48
N GLY A 157 10.43 10.12 -24.64
CA GLY A 157 11.41 10.86 -23.84
C GLY A 157 10.79 11.66 -22.69
N MET A 158 9.65 11.20 -22.14
CA MET A 158 8.91 11.81 -21.04
C MET A 158 8.46 13.26 -21.31
N ARG A 159 8.35 13.65 -22.59
CA ARG A 159 7.84 14.97 -22.96
C ARG A 159 6.36 15.11 -22.62
N GLU A 160 5.93 16.33 -22.32
CA GLU A 160 4.51 16.62 -22.16
C GLU A 160 3.80 16.71 -23.53
N PRO A 161 2.62 16.09 -23.71
CA PRO A 161 1.85 16.21 -24.94
C PRO A 161 1.14 17.56 -25.04
N ASN A 162 1.01 18.06 -26.26
CA ASN A 162 0.15 19.19 -26.56
C ASN A 162 -1.33 18.77 -26.51
N MET A 163 -2.07 19.27 -25.52
CA MET A 163 -3.49 18.97 -25.32
C MET A 163 -4.43 20.07 -25.87
N MET A 164 -3.89 21.07 -26.56
CA MET A 164 -4.65 22.23 -27.04
C MET A 164 -5.76 21.87 -28.04
N ALA A 165 -5.63 20.78 -28.79
CA ALA A 165 -6.70 20.28 -29.67
C ALA A 165 -8.01 19.94 -28.93
N TYR A 166 -7.94 19.63 -27.62
CA TYR A 166 -9.14 19.42 -26.79
C TYR A 166 -9.64 20.69 -26.09
N SER A 167 -8.93 21.82 -26.24
CA SER A 167 -9.35 23.09 -25.68
C SER A 167 -10.53 23.67 -26.48
N PRO A 168 -11.54 24.27 -25.83
CA PRO A 168 -12.62 24.98 -26.52
C PRO A 168 -12.13 26.07 -27.47
N ILE A 169 -10.95 26.67 -27.19
CA ILE A 169 -10.33 27.70 -28.03
C ILE A 169 -10.07 27.18 -29.45
N TYR A 170 -9.63 25.92 -29.58
CA TYR A 170 -9.38 25.31 -30.88
C TYR A 170 -10.65 25.28 -31.75
N TRP A 171 -11.76 24.84 -31.17
CA TRP A 171 -13.05 24.76 -31.86
C TRP A 171 -13.60 26.15 -32.22
N LEU A 172 -13.39 27.14 -31.35
CA LEU A 172 -13.76 28.53 -31.62
C LEU A 172 -12.97 29.12 -32.80
N LEU A 173 -11.68 28.81 -32.91
CA LEU A 173 -10.86 29.24 -34.04
C LEU A 173 -11.29 28.58 -35.37
N LEU A 174 -11.65 27.30 -35.36
CA LEU A 174 -12.22 26.63 -36.54
C LEU A 174 -13.57 27.24 -36.94
N LEU A 175 -14.41 27.58 -35.96
CA LEU A 175 -15.67 28.28 -36.20
C LEU A 175 -15.44 29.66 -36.84
N ALA A 176 -14.44 30.41 -36.37
CA ALA A 176 -14.08 31.71 -36.93
C ALA A 176 -13.68 31.61 -38.42
N ILE A 177 -12.99 30.53 -38.82
CA ILE A 177 -12.70 30.26 -40.24
C ILE A 177 -14.00 30.00 -41.01
N GLY A 178 -14.92 29.23 -40.45
CA GLY A 178 -16.24 29.02 -41.05
C GLY A 178 -17.05 30.32 -41.23
N VAL A 179 -16.95 31.25 -40.28
CA VAL A 179 -17.56 32.59 -40.38
C VAL A 179 -16.87 33.43 -41.46
N ALA A 180 -15.54 33.38 -41.57
CA ALA A 180 -14.81 34.05 -42.64
C ALA A 180 -15.23 33.52 -44.03
N GLU A 181 -15.34 32.20 -44.17
CA GLU A 181 -15.88 31.55 -45.37
C GLU A 181 -17.31 32.00 -45.67
N TRP A 182 -18.13 32.18 -44.64
CA TRP A 182 -19.46 32.69 -44.85
C TRP A 182 -19.47 34.07 -45.49
N LEU A 183 -18.69 34.99 -44.94
CA LEU A 183 -18.59 36.36 -45.45
C LEU A 183 -18.03 36.42 -46.87
N ILE A 184 -17.13 35.50 -47.22
CA ILE A 184 -16.53 35.44 -48.56
C ILE A 184 -17.51 34.91 -49.61
N ASN A 185 -18.33 33.92 -49.28
CA ASN A 185 -19.10 33.17 -50.29
C ASN A 185 -20.61 33.49 -50.32
N TYR A 186 -21.18 34.01 -49.23
CA TYR A 186 -22.64 34.16 -49.10
C TYR A 186 -23.24 34.97 -50.26
N GLU A 187 -22.65 36.12 -50.59
CA GLU A 187 -23.16 37.00 -51.64
C GLU A 187 -23.15 36.30 -53.01
N THR A 188 -22.07 35.59 -53.34
CA THR A 188 -22.01 34.84 -54.61
C THR A 188 -23.11 33.80 -54.69
N PHE A 189 -23.35 33.03 -53.62
CA PHE A 189 -24.43 32.04 -53.63
C PHE A 189 -25.81 32.68 -53.60
N PHE A 190 -25.96 33.85 -52.97
CA PHE A 190 -27.21 34.60 -53.00
C PHE A 190 -27.54 35.06 -54.42
N GLN A 191 -26.56 35.59 -55.15
CA GLN A 191 -26.71 35.95 -56.55
C GLN A 191 -26.92 34.74 -57.47
N PHE A 192 -26.43 33.56 -57.09
CA PHE A 192 -26.65 32.33 -57.84
C PHE A 192 -28.06 31.77 -57.63
N PHE A 193 -28.50 31.61 -56.39
CA PHE A 193 -29.78 30.97 -56.06
C PHE A 193 -30.97 31.93 -56.02
N HIS A 194 -30.74 33.24 -55.80
CA HIS A 194 -31.76 34.25 -55.52
C HIS A 194 -32.68 33.94 -54.32
N VAL A 195 -32.28 32.96 -53.49
CA VAL A 195 -33.02 32.53 -52.30
C VAL A 195 -32.07 32.59 -51.11
N PRO A 196 -32.27 33.52 -50.14
CA PRO A 196 -31.36 33.73 -49.02
C PRO A 196 -31.09 32.44 -48.22
N ALA A 197 -32.11 31.63 -48.00
CA ALA A 197 -32.00 30.38 -47.25
C ALA A 197 -31.11 29.33 -47.96
N MET A 198 -31.19 29.23 -49.29
CA MET A 198 -30.36 28.31 -50.07
C MET A 198 -28.91 28.77 -50.10
N ALA A 199 -28.67 30.08 -50.22
CA ALA A 199 -27.34 30.67 -50.16
C ALA A 199 -26.69 30.46 -48.80
N ALA A 200 -27.43 30.76 -47.72
CA ALA A 200 -27.04 30.49 -46.35
C ALA A 200 -26.69 29.01 -46.13
N GLY A 201 -27.61 28.10 -46.47
CA GLY A 201 -27.42 26.67 -46.28
C GLY A 201 -26.18 26.14 -47.01
N THR A 202 -26.03 26.51 -48.28
CA THR A 202 -24.85 26.12 -49.09
C THR A 202 -23.57 26.66 -48.48
N THR A 203 -23.57 27.92 -48.03
CA THR A 203 -22.40 28.57 -47.45
C THR A 203 -21.98 27.94 -46.12
N ILE A 204 -22.93 27.59 -45.23
CA ILE A 204 -22.63 26.81 -44.00
C ILE A 204 -21.99 25.48 -44.36
N ILE A 205 -22.56 24.75 -45.33
CA ILE A 205 -22.05 23.44 -45.74
C ILE A 205 -20.61 23.58 -46.24
N LEU A 206 -20.32 24.57 -47.08
CA LEU A 206 -18.97 24.81 -47.58
C LEU A 206 -18.01 25.25 -46.48
N GLY A 207 -18.44 26.09 -45.53
CA GLY A 207 -17.65 26.46 -44.37
C GLY A 207 -17.28 25.25 -43.50
N LEU A 208 -18.24 24.33 -43.27
CA LEU A 208 -18.00 23.08 -42.54
C LEU A 208 -17.05 22.15 -43.30
N LEU A 209 -17.20 22.01 -44.62
CA LEU A 209 -16.31 21.20 -45.46
C LEU A 209 -14.89 21.77 -45.48
N LEU A 210 -14.74 23.10 -45.53
CA LEU A 210 -13.43 23.74 -45.48
C LEU A 210 -12.77 23.55 -44.12
N ALA A 211 -13.51 23.75 -43.02
CA ALA A 211 -13.02 23.52 -41.67
C ALA A 211 -12.61 22.05 -41.47
N PHE A 212 -13.41 21.10 -41.95
CA PHE A 212 -13.09 19.67 -41.95
C PHE A 212 -11.82 19.36 -42.75
N SER A 213 -11.70 19.91 -43.96
CA SER A 213 -10.51 19.74 -44.79
C SER A 213 -9.26 20.31 -44.13
N ALA A 214 -9.35 21.52 -43.58
CA ALA A 214 -8.25 22.18 -42.91
C ALA A 214 -7.80 21.41 -41.65
N HIS A 215 -8.75 20.93 -40.84
CA HIS A 215 -8.49 20.05 -39.69
C HIS A 215 -7.77 18.77 -40.13
N GLY A 216 -8.30 18.04 -41.12
CA GLY A 216 -7.72 16.79 -41.58
C GLY A 216 -6.31 16.96 -42.15
N HIS A 217 -6.10 17.95 -43.04
CA HIS A 217 -4.77 18.21 -43.60
C HIS A 217 -3.77 18.66 -42.52
N GLY A 218 -4.14 19.58 -41.62
CA GLY A 218 -3.23 20.04 -40.56
C GLY A 218 -2.86 18.96 -39.55
N THR A 219 -3.82 18.12 -39.14
CA THR A 219 -3.58 16.98 -38.24
C THR A 219 -2.67 15.95 -38.88
N ILE A 220 -2.94 15.56 -40.13
CA ILE A 220 -2.13 14.60 -40.87
C ILE A 220 -0.71 15.11 -41.10
N LEU A 221 -0.55 16.38 -41.51
CA LEU A 221 0.77 16.97 -41.70
C LEU A 221 1.58 16.98 -40.39
N ARG A 222 0.93 17.32 -39.27
CA ARG A 222 1.59 17.34 -37.95
C ARG A 222 2.02 15.96 -37.49
N GLN A 223 1.23 14.94 -37.82
CA GLN A 223 1.38 13.58 -37.31
C GLN A 223 1.92 12.62 -38.38
N TRP A 224 2.45 13.15 -39.49
CA TRP A 224 2.83 12.37 -40.66
C TRP A 224 3.78 11.22 -40.33
N THR A 225 4.82 11.50 -39.56
CA THR A 225 5.85 10.52 -39.18
C THR A 225 5.29 9.40 -38.32
N VAL A 226 4.26 9.65 -37.52
CA VAL A 226 3.64 8.64 -36.64
C VAL A 226 2.52 7.88 -37.36
N ARG A 227 1.73 8.57 -38.20
CA ARG A 227 0.60 7.97 -38.94
C ARG A 227 1.05 7.13 -40.14
N PHE A 228 2.15 7.50 -40.80
CA PHE A 228 2.67 6.82 -41.99
C PHE A 228 4.08 6.24 -41.79
N GLY A 229 4.59 6.22 -40.54
CA GLY A 229 5.88 5.66 -40.21
C GLY A 229 5.99 4.15 -40.51
N PRO A 230 7.21 3.62 -40.68
CA PRO A 230 7.44 2.22 -41.05
C PRO A 230 6.90 1.23 -40.01
N ASP A 231 6.81 1.63 -38.74
CA ASP A 231 6.38 0.77 -37.63
C ASP A 231 4.86 0.58 -37.52
N ARG A 232 4.07 1.30 -38.34
CA ARG A 232 2.60 1.24 -38.29
C ARG A 232 2.05 0.19 -39.23
N ASP A 233 1.03 -0.56 -38.80
CA ASP A 233 0.39 -1.59 -39.61
C ASP A 233 -0.25 -1.01 -40.88
N ILE A 234 -0.27 -1.80 -41.96
CA ILE A 234 -0.82 -1.43 -43.27
C ILE A 234 -2.31 -1.11 -43.13
N GLY A 235 -3.04 -1.89 -42.33
CA GLY A 235 -4.47 -1.67 -42.06
C GLY A 235 -4.72 -0.30 -41.44
N ASP A 236 -3.92 0.09 -40.45
CA ASP A 236 -4.04 1.38 -39.79
C ASP A 236 -3.72 2.55 -40.73
N ARG A 237 -2.70 2.40 -41.59
CA ARG A 237 -2.35 3.42 -42.59
C ARG A 237 -3.48 3.65 -43.60
N TRP A 238 -4.23 2.62 -43.98
CA TRP A 238 -5.36 2.76 -44.89
C TRP A 238 -6.45 3.68 -44.32
N GLY A 239 -6.72 3.60 -43.01
CA GLY A 239 -7.61 4.52 -42.32
C GLY A 239 -7.15 5.98 -42.46
N GLU A 240 -5.85 6.22 -42.34
CA GLU A 240 -5.25 7.55 -42.46
C GLU A 240 -5.30 8.08 -43.90
N TYR A 241 -5.06 7.23 -44.91
CA TYR A 241 -5.23 7.58 -46.32
C TYR A 241 -6.68 7.92 -46.67
N ARG A 242 -7.65 7.20 -46.08
CA ARG A 242 -9.07 7.53 -46.26
C ARG A 242 -9.40 8.92 -45.70
N MET A 243 -8.90 9.25 -44.51
CA MET A 243 -9.08 10.59 -43.95
C MET A 243 -8.46 11.67 -44.84
N LEU A 244 -7.22 11.45 -45.32
CA LEU A 244 -6.56 12.34 -46.26
C LEU A 244 -7.40 12.56 -47.54
N CYS A 245 -7.88 11.46 -48.12
CA CYS A 245 -8.70 11.47 -49.33
C CYS A 245 -10.01 12.23 -49.10
N LEU A 246 -10.70 11.99 -47.99
CA LEU A 246 -11.94 12.70 -47.65
C LEU A 246 -11.69 14.20 -47.42
N SER A 247 -10.61 14.58 -46.74
CA SER A 247 -10.23 15.99 -46.53
C SER A 247 -9.85 16.68 -47.84
N SER A 248 -9.20 15.97 -48.76
CA SER A 248 -8.88 16.47 -50.10
C SER A 248 -10.12 16.60 -50.97
N LEU A 249 -11.02 15.62 -50.94
CA LEU A 249 -12.30 15.65 -51.66
C LEU A 249 -13.17 16.81 -51.17
N ALA A 250 -13.24 17.03 -49.86
CA ALA A 250 -13.95 18.17 -49.28
C ALA A 250 -13.37 19.51 -49.80
N LEU A 251 -12.04 19.65 -49.88
CA LEU A 251 -11.41 20.84 -50.43
C LEU A 251 -11.75 21.05 -51.91
N ILE A 252 -11.69 19.99 -52.71
CA ILE A 252 -12.02 20.03 -54.14
C ILE A 252 -13.47 20.47 -54.33
N ILE A 253 -14.40 19.96 -53.51
CA ILE A 253 -15.81 20.38 -53.54
C ILE A 253 -15.94 21.87 -53.21
N VAL A 254 -15.26 22.36 -52.17
CA VAL A 254 -15.32 23.79 -51.80
C VAL A 254 -14.78 24.68 -52.91
N ILE A 255 -13.59 24.36 -53.45
CA ILE A 255 -12.97 25.13 -54.53
C ILE A 255 -13.81 25.05 -55.80
N GLY A 256 -14.32 23.86 -56.15
CA GLY A 256 -15.15 23.66 -57.34
C GLY A 256 -16.49 24.38 -57.24
N ALA A 257 -17.19 24.28 -56.10
CA ALA A 257 -18.49 24.91 -55.89
C ALA A 257 -18.36 26.44 -55.83
N ALA A 258 -17.41 26.97 -55.05
CA ALA A 258 -17.18 28.41 -54.95
C ALA A 258 -16.62 28.99 -56.26
N GLY A 259 -15.69 28.29 -56.91
CA GLY A 259 -15.11 28.72 -58.18
C GLY A 259 -16.14 28.71 -59.30
N GLY A 260 -16.91 27.63 -59.41
CA GLY A 260 -17.98 27.48 -60.38
C GLY A 260 -19.08 28.54 -60.21
N SER A 261 -19.55 28.76 -58.98
CA SER A 261 -20.60 29.76 -58.72
C SER A 261 -20.11 31.18 -59.04
N ARG A 262 -18.87 31.54 -58.69
CA ARG A 262 -18.28 32.84 -59.03
C ARG A 262 -18.05 33.02 -60.52
N TYR A 263 -17.64 31.97 -61.22
CA TYR A 263 -17.42 32.04 -62.67
C TYR A 263 -18.74 32.27 -63.41
N VAL A 264 -19.80 31.54 -63.04
CA VAL A 264 -21.14 31.76 -63.58
C VAL A 264 -21.65 33.16 -63.26
N TRP A 265 -21.45 33.63 -62.01
CA TRP A 265 -21.80 34.99 -61.63
C TRP A 265 -21.07 36.05 -62.49
N ALA A 266 -19.76 35.90 -62.70
CA ALA A 266 -18.98 36.82 -63.52
C ALA A 266 -19.41 36.83 -65.00
N LEU A 267 -19.75 35.66 -65.57
CA LEU A 267 -20.32 35.58 -66.91
C LEU A 267 -21.67 36.28 -67.02
N ASN A 268 -22.55 36.09 -66.03
CA ASN A 268 -23.85 36.77 -65.99
C ASN A 268 -23.68 38.28 -65.84
N ALA A 269 -22.71 38.74 -65.05
CA ALA A 269 -22.39 40.16 -64.90
C ALA A 269 -21.89 40.78 -66.21
N ILE A 270 -21.06 40.07 -66.99
CA ILE A 270 -20.63 40.51 -68.32
C ILE A 270 -21.80 40.55 -69.29
N ALA A 271 -22.66 39.53 -69.31
CA ALA A 271 -23.82 39.48 -70.19
C ALA A 271 -24.84 40.59 -69.88
N ALA A 272 -24.87 41.08 -68.65
CA ALA A 272 -25.71 42.19 -68.22
C ALA A 272 -25.13 43.59 -68.54
N LEU A 273 -23.88 43.67 -69.01
CA LEU A 273 -23.31 44.95 -69.45
C LEU A 273 -24.04 45.42 -70.72
N PRO A 274 -24.55 46.67 -70.77
CA PRO A 274 -25.19 47.19 -71.96
C PRO A 274 -24.20 47.20 -73.14
N THR A 275 -24.55 46.54 -74.23
CA THR A 275 -23.72 46.44 -75.45
C THR A 275 -23.57 47.77 -76.20
N GLU A 276 -24.30 48.81 -75.78
CA GLU A 276 -24.18 50.15 -76.36
C GLU A 276 -23.31 51.03 -75.46
N ASN A 277 -22.10 51.34 -75.94
CA ASN A 277 -21.28 52.42 -75.41
C ASN A 277 -21.96 53.76 -75.71
N ILE A 278 -22.93 54.16 -74.88
CA ILE A 278 -23.66 55.44 -75.05
C ILE A 278 -22.76 56.65 -74.73
N ILE A 279 -21.55 56.45 -74.17
CA ILE A 279 -20.60 57.55 -73.92
C ILE A 279 -19.19 57.17 -74.43
N PRO A 280 -18.69 57.83 -75.50
CA PRO A 280 -17.31 57.67 -75.94
C PRO A 280 -16.36 58.24 -74.89
N GLY A 281 -15.53 57.39 -74.26
CA GLY A 281 -14.41 57.83 -73.42
C GLY A 281 -14.55 57.65 -71.91
N VAL A 282 -15.59 56.97 -71.41
CA VAL A 282 -15.72 56.66 -69.97
C VAL A 282 -15.22 55.23 -69.71
N ILE A 283 -14.28 55.14 -68.77
CA ILE A 283 -13.65 53.96 -68.15
C ILE A 283 -14.36 52.64 -68.50
N VAL A 284 -13.74 51.85 -69.38
CA VAL A 284 -14.16 50.46 -69.59
C VAL A 284 -13.81 49.69 -68.32
N LEU A 285 -14.82 49.32 -67.55
CA LEU A 285 -14.68 48.35 -66.46
C LEU A 285 -14.36 47.00 -67.10
N GLU A 286 -13.06 46.70 -67.25
CA GLU A 286 -12.60 45.40 -67.72
C GLU A 286 -12.84 44.36 -66.62
N ILE A 287 -14.03 43.78 -66.64
CA ILE A 287 -14.35 42.58 -65.86
C ILE A 287 -13.57 41.45 -66.51
N ASN A 288 -12.60 40.91 -65.78
CA ASN A 288 -11.86 39.73 -66.19
C ASN A 288 -12.31 38.58 -65.26
N PRO A 289 -13.27 37.74 -65.70
CA PRO A 289 -13.84 36.68 -64.87
C PRO A 289 -12.78 35.76 -64.29
N LEU A 290 -11.75 35.46 -65.09
CA LEU A 290 -10.68 34.58 -64.65
C LEU A 290 -9.89 35.21 -63.50
N ARG A 291 -9.51 36.49 -63.61
CA ARG A 291 -8.81 37.22 -62.55
C ARG A 291 -9.66 37.28 -61.28
N ASP A 292 -10.91 37.71 -61.38
CA ASP A 292 -11.73 38.00 -60.21
C ASP A 292 -12.15 36.70 -59.48
N VAL A 293 -12.45 35.63 -60.23
CA VAL A 293 -12.68 34.29 -59.66
C VAL A 293 -11.42 33.75 -59.00
N THR A 294 -10.25 33.89 -59.64
CA THR A 294 -8.98 33.40 -59.09
C THR A 294 -8.62 34.12 -57.80
N LEU A 295 -8.71 35.46 -57.76
CA LEU A 295 -8.44 36.26 -56.56
C LEU A 295 -9.38 35.90 -55.42
N SER A 296 -10.65 35.67 -55.72
CA SER A 296 -11.63 35.26 -54.72
C SER A 296 -11.38 33.84 -54.21
N LEU A 297 -10.99 32.90 -55.08
CA LEU A 297 -10.59 31.54 -54.70
C LEU A 297 -9.33 31.52 -53.83
N LEU A 298 -8.39 32.44 -54.05
CA LEU A 298 -7.24 32.62 -53.16
C LEU A 298 -7.68 32.98 -51.74
N GLY A 299 -8.82 33.65 -51.55
CA GLY A 299 -9.42 33.88 -50.24
C GLY A 299 -9.79 32.57 -49.52
N ASN A 300 -10.48 31.65 -50.21
CA ASN A 300 -10.84 30.34 -49.64
C ASN A 300 -9.58 29.49 -49.36
N VAL A 301 -8.60 29.52 -50.28
CA VAL A 301 -7.31 28.83 -50.09
C VAL A 301 -6.56 29.41 -48.89
N GLY A 302 -6.58 30.74 -48.72
CA GLY A 302 -5.99 31.42 -47.57
C GLY A 302 -6.64 31.01 -46.24
N ALA A 303 -7.97 31.02 -46.18
CA ALA A 303 -8.73 30.57 -45.01
C ALA A 303 -8.44 29.10 -44.68
N TRP A 304 -8.36 28.24 -45.71
CA TRP A 304 -7.94 26.85 -45.57
C TRP A 304 -6.52 26.71 -45.02
N ILE A 305 -5.52 27.42 -45.56
CA ILE A 305 -4.12 27.41 -45.09
C ILE A 305 -4.06 27.83 -43.61
N VAL A 306 -4.76 28.89 -43.23
CA VAL A 306 -4.83 29.34 -41.83
C VAL A 306 -5.40 28.23 -40.94
N GLY A 307 -6.47 27.56 -41.38
CA GLY A 307 -7.03 26.43 -40.65
C GLY A 307 -6.07 25.24 -40.54
N VAL A 308 -5.35 24.91 -41.60
CA VAL A 308 -4.30 23.87 -41.61
C VAL A 308 -3.22 24.22 -40.60
N PHE A 309 -2.77 25.47 -40.58
CA PHE A 309 -1.74 25.94 -39.65
C PHE A 309 -2.20 25.87 -38.19
N ILE A 310 -3.43 26.31 -37.90
CA ILE A 310 -4.01 26.22 -36.55
C ILE A 310 -4.11 24.75 -36.12
N ALA A 311 -4.64 23.87 -36.98
CA ALA A 311 -4.71 22.44 -36.69
C ALA A 311 -3.32 21.82 -36.48
N TYR A 312 -2.32 22.20 -37.29
CA TYR A 312 -0.95 21.74 -37.16
C TYR A 312 -0.31 22.14 -35.82
N LEU A 313 -0.53 23.38 -35.37
CA LEU A 313 0.02 23.87 -34.11
C LEU A 313 -0.67 23.27 -32.88
N PHE A 314 -1.99 23.07 -32.95
CA PHE A 314 -2.79 22.67 -31.79
C PHE A 314 -2.78 21.16 -31.54
N HIS A 315 -2.36 20.35 -32.52
CA HIS A 315 -2.22 18.90 -32.35
C HIS A 315 -0.80 18.50 -31.92
N ASP A 316 -0.74 17.49 -31.06
CA ASP A 316 0.51 16.84 -30.74
C ASP A 316 1.07 16.06 -31.94
N LYS A 317 2.39 15.93 -32.03
CA LYS A 317 3.07 15.13 -33.07
C LYS A 317 2.72 13.64 -32.95
N ASN A 318 2.54 13.14 -31.73
CA ASN A 318 2.14 11.77 -31.46
C ASN A 318 0.67 11.74 -30.94
N PRO A 319 -0.30 11.30 -31.76
CA PRO A 319 -1.70 11.23 -31.35
C PRO A 319 -1.93 10.24 -30.20
N ASP A 320 -1.14 9.18 -30.10
CA ASP A 320 -1.30 8.16 -29.07
C ASP A 320 -0.96 8.74 -27.70
N LEU A 321 0.17 9.43 -27.56
CA LEU A 321 0.56 10.07 -26.30
C LEU A 321 -0.52 11.05 -25.81
N MET A 322 -1.08 11.84 -26.72
CA MET A 322 -2.18 12.77 -26.44
C MET A 322 -3.46 12.03 -25.96
N SER A 323 -3.84 10.94 -26.64
CA SER A 323 -5.02 10.14 -26.28
C SER A 323 -4.86 9.43 -24.93
N TRP A 324 -3.70 8.81 -24.67
CA TRP A 324 -3.40 8.11 -23.43
C TRP A 324 -3.25 9.07 -22.25
N THR A 325 -2.77 10.29 -22.48
CA THR A 325 -2.74 11.33 -21.44
C THR A 325 -4.14 11.77 -21.04
N ARG A 326 -5.06 11.91 -22.01
CA ARG A 326 -6.47 12.19 -21.70
C ARG A 326 -7.09 11.07 -20.88
N GLN A 327 -6.92 9.83 -21.32
CA GLN A 327 -7.43 8.64 -20.62
C GLN A 327 -6.84 8.54 -19.21
N PHE A 328 -5.53 8.77 -19.06
CA PHE A 328 -4.84 8.76 -17.77
C PHE A 328 -5.40 9.83 -16.84
N ARG A 329 -5.54 11.08 -17.29
CA ARG A 329 -6.12 12.17 -16.46
C ARG A 329 -7.54 11.83 -16.02
N GLN A 330 -8.36 11.24 -16.89
CA GLN A 330 -9.72 10.83 -16.56
C GLN A 330 -9.75 9.67 -15.56
N ALA A 331 -8.96 8.61 -15.79
CA ALA A 331 -8.86 7.45 -14.91
C ALA A 331 -8.29 7.82 -13.54
N HIS A 332 -7.22 8.63 -13.51
CA HIS A 332 -6.62 9.17 -12.30
C HIS A 332 -7.63 9.98 -11.49
N LYS A 333 -8.32 10.94 -12.11
CA LYS A 333 -9.35 11.74 -11.42
C LYS A 333 -10.45 10.86 -10.83
N ARG A 334 -10.95 9.88 -11.60
CA ARG A 334 -12.00 8.96 -11.14
C ARG A 334 -11.53 8.11 -9.96
N PHE A 335 -10.37 7.46 -10.08
CA PHE A 335 -9.81 6.62 -9.02
C PHE A 335 -9.54 7.41 -7.74
N HIS A 336 -8.87 8.56 -7.84
CA HIS A 336 -8.55 9.37 -6.65
C HIS A 336 -9.79 9.98 -5.99
N THR A 337 -10.85 10.27 -6.75
CA THR A 337 -12.13 10.72 -6.16
C THR A 337 -12.73 9.63 -5.29
N LEU A 338 -12.74 8.38 -5.76
CA LEU A 338 -13.23 7.23 -5.00
C LEU A 338 -12.31 6.90 -3.81
N ARG A 339 -10.99 6.89 -4.03
CA ARG A 339 -9.99 6.63 -2.98
C ARG A 339 -10.06 7.65 -1.85
N ARG A 340 -10.29 8.93 -2.15
CA ARG A 340 -10.41 9.98 -1.13
C ARG A 340 -11.52 9.69 -0.13
N GLY A 341 -12.66 9.16 -0.57
CA GLY A 341 -13.75 8.77 0.33
C GLY A 341 -13.31 7.66 1.30
N VAL A 342 -12.62 6.64 0.79
CA VAL A 342 -12.07 5.54 1.62
C VAL A 342 -11.03 6.08 2.61
N GLU A 343 -10.15 6.97 2.18
CA GLU A 343 -9.11 7.57 3.04
C GLU A 343 -9.70 8.46 4.13
N GLU A 344 -10.76 9.20 3.83
CA GLU A 344 -11.50 9.97 4.83
C GLU A 344 -12.15 9.05 5.88
N GLU A 345 -12.77 7.94 5.47
CA GLU A 345 -13.32 6.94 6.39
C GLU A 345 -12.24 6.32 7.28
N ILE A 346 -11.09 5.93 6.70
CA ILE A 346 -9.94 5.40 7.44
C ILE A 346 -9.43 6.44 8.46
N LYS A 347 -9.34 7.71 8.06
CA LYS A 347 -8.89 8.79 8.94
C LYS A 347 -9.84 8.96 10.13
N ILE A 348 -11.16 8.91 9.90
CA ILE A 348 -12.18 8.98 10.95
C ILE A 348 -12.06 7.78 11.90
N ALA A 349 -11.91 6.56 11.37
CA ALA A 349 -11.76 5.35 12.17
C ALA A 349 -10.51 5.39 13.06
N LYS A 350 -9.38 5.85 12.52
CA LYS A 350 -8.13 6.05 13.27
C LYS A 350 -8.30 7.10 14.37
N ALA A 351 -8.86 8.26 14.05
CA ALA A 351 -9.08 9.32 15.04
C ALA A 351 -10.02 8.89 16.18
N ARG A 352 -11.06 8.10 15.87
CA ARG A 352 -11.97 7.54 16.88
C ARG A 352 -11.25 6.55 17.79
N THR A 353 -10.42 5.69 17.22
CA THR A 353 -9.62 4.70 17.97
C THR A 353 -8.61 5.42 18.87
N GLU A 354 -7.88 6.39 18.33
CA GLU A 354 -6.90 7.19 19.08
C GLU A 354 -7.55 7.93 20.25
N LYS A 355 -8.70 8.56 20.03
CA LYS A 355 -9.46 9.21 21.12
C LYS A 355 -9.89 8.22 22.20
N ALA A 356 -10.33 7.02 21.82
CA ALA A 356 -10.74 5.98 22.77
C ALA A 356 -9.53 5.44 23.56
N VAL A 357 -8.41 5.18 22.88
CA VAL A 357 -7.14 4.76 23.49
C VAL A 357 -6.65 5.83 24.45
N GLN A 358 -6.63 7.11 24.06
CA GLN A 358 -6.16 8.19 24.93
C GLN A 358 -7.03 8.35 26.18
N ALA A 359 -8.35 8.20 26.05
CA ALA A 359 -9.26 8.22 27.19
C ALA A 359 -8.95 7.08 28.18
N GLN A 360 -8.66 5.89 27.68
CA GLN A 360 -8.29 4.75 28.51
C GLN A 360 -6.88 4.87 29.11
N ILE A 361 -5.90 5.37 28.34
CA ILE A 361 -4.55 5.66 28.86
C ILE A 361 -4.63 6.66 30.01
N ASN A 362 -5.42 7.73 29.88
CA ASN A 362 -5.59 8.70 30.96
C ASN A 362 -6.21 8.06 32.21
N SER A 363 -7.15 7.12 32.04
CA SER A 363 -7.72 6.37 33.17
C SER A 363 -6.71 5.40 33.79
N ALA A 364 -5.96 4.69 32.96
CA ALA A 364 -4.93 3.75 33.38
C ALA A 364 -3.77 4.46 34.08
N ASP A 365 -3.33 5.63 33.62
CA ASP A 365 -2.23 6.39 34.24
C ASP A 365 -2.61 6.88 35.66
N VAL A 366 -3.84 7.37 35.84
CA VAL A 366 -4.34 7.79 37.15
C VAL A 366 -4.40 6.61 38.13
N GLN A 367 -4.84 5.44 37.68
CA GLN A 367 -4.93 4.23 38.52
C GLN A 367 -3.56 3.57 38.74
N SER A 368 -2.71 3.56 37.71
CA SER A 368 -1.37 2.96 37.74
C SER A 368 -0.47 3.67 38.73
N LYS A 369 -0.49 5.02 38.80
CA LYS A 369 0.31 5.78 39.77
C LYS A 369 0.02 5.39 41.23
N ALA A 370 -1.20 4.97 41.54
CA ALA A 370 -1.57 4.56 42.90
C ALA A 370 -1.00 3.19 43.31
N VAL A 371 -0.67 2.33 42.34
CA VAL A 371 -0.20 0.94 42.57
C VAL A 371 1.11 0.62 41.86
N GLU A 372 1.82 1.64 41.36
CA GLU A 372 2.99 1.49 40.51
C GLU A 372 4.10 0.71 41.23
N ASN A 373 4.37 1.06 42.50
CA ASN A 373 5.37 0.37 43.29
C ASN A 373 5.03 -1.11 43.47
N GLN A 374 3.79 -1.42 43.83
CA GLN A 374 3.33 -2.79 44.04
C GLN A 374 3.36 -3.61 42.74
N ARG A 375 2.98 -3.00 41.60
CA ARG A 375 3.06 -3.64 40.29
C ARG A 375 4.52 -3.93 39.91
N ASN A 376 5.42 -2.99 40.14
CA ASN A 376 6.86 -3.17 39.90
C ASN A 376 7.44 -4.26 40.79
N GLN A 377 7.09 -4.30 42.08
CA GLN A 377 7.50 -5.36 43.00
C GLN A 377 7.02 -6.74 42.53
N ARG A 378 5.74 -6.88 42.15
CA ARG A 378 5.19 -8.12 41.60
C ARG A 378 5.95 -8.58 40.35
N ALA A 379 6.22 -7.66 39.42
CA ALA A 379 6.98 -7.96 38.20
C ALA A 379 8.42 -8.38 38.51
N GLN A 380 9.08 -7.71 39.46
CA GLN A 380 10.45 -8.05 39.87
C GLN A 380 10.51 -9.41 40.56
N ILE A 381 9.57 -9.74 41.45
CA ILE A 381 9.50 -11.07 42.08
C ILE A 381 9.26 -12.16 41.04
N ALA A 382 8.37 -11.94 40.07
CA ALA A 382 8.13 -12.89 38.98
C ALA A 382 9.39 -13.13 38.13
N ASN A 383 10.08 -12.05 37.73
CA ASN A 383 11.31 -12.14 36.96
C ASN A 383 12.45 -12.79 37.75
N HIS A 384 12.60 -12.43 39.03
CA HIS A 384 13.59 -13.01 39.94
C HIS A 384 13.34 -14.49 40.16
N GLY A 385 12.08 -14.89 40.38
CA GLY A 385 11.67 -16.28 40.49
C GLY A 385 11.98 -17.10 39.23
N ALA A 386 11.73 -16.54 38.04
CA ALA A 386 12.14 -17.18 36.80
C ALA A 386 13.68 -17.38 36.73
N GLY A 387 14.45 -16.40 37.18
CA GLY A 387 15.91 -16.48 37.30
C GLY A 387 16.39 -17.58 38.27
N VAL A 388 15.82 -17.62 39.48
CA VAL A 388 16.09 -18.66 40.48
C VAL A 388 15.77 -20.06 39.93
N MET A 389 14.59 -20.25 39.34
CA MET A 389 14.17 -21.54 38.79
C MET A 389 15.06 -21.99 37.62
N MET A 390 15.46 -21.07 36.74
CA MET A 390 16.41 -21.35 35.67
C MET A 390 17.79 -21.73 36.23
N GLY A 391 18.26 -21.03 37.27
CA GLY A 391 19.52 -21.33 37.96
C GLY A 391 19.51 -22.73 38.57
N ILE A 392 18.45 -23.07 39.32
CA ILE A 392 18.26 -24.38 39.94
C ILE A 392 18.29 -25.47 38.87
N THR A 393 17.50 -25.31 37.81
CA THR A 393 17.41 -26.28 36.71
C THR A 393 18.78 -26.50 36.07
N ARG A 394 19.50 -25.42 35.75
CA ARG A 394 20.83 -25.48 35.13
C ARG A 394 21.86 -26.19 36.02
N SER A 395 21.88 -25.90 37.31
CA SER A 395 22.81 -26.53 38.26
C SER A 395 22.56 -28.03 38.40
N ILE A 396 21.28 -28.44 38.45
CA ILE A 396 20.92 -29.86 38.49
C ILE A 396 21.30 -30.56 37.19
N GLU A 397 20.93 -30.00 36.03
CA GLU A 397 21.28 -30.57 34.73
C GLU A 397 22.79 -30.75 34.58
N HIS A 398 23.57 -29.77 35.04
CA HIS A 398 25.02 -29.85 35.08
C HIS A 398 25.52 -31.01 35.95
N ASN A 399 25.09 -31.06 37.22
CA ASN A 399 25.50 -32.10 38.15
C ASN A 399 25.10 -33.50 37.70
N ILE A 400 23.86 -33.68 37.22
CA ILE A 400 23.37 -34.97 36.72
C ILE A 400 24.23 -35.43 35.56
N LYS A 401 24.50 -34.55 34.58
CA LYS A 401 25.32 -34.91 33.42
C LYS A 401 26.75 -35.27 33.81
N LEU A 402 27.34 -34.54 34.76
CA LEU A 402 28.69 -34.81 35.25
C LEU A 402 28.72 -36.14 36.04
N TYR A 403 27.75 -36.36 36.91
CA TYR A 403 27.59 -37.61 37.65
C TYR A 403 27.36 -38.81 36.73
N GLN A 404 26.49 -38.71 35.72
CA GLN A 404 26.28 -39.76 34.72
C GLN A 404 27.60 -40.15 34.03
N ASN A 405 28.42 -39.15 33.67
CA ASN A 405 29.72 -39.38 33.04
C ASN A 405 30.68 -40.12 33.99
N ILE A 406 30.77 -39.67 35.24
CA ILE A 406 31.64 -40.26 36.27
C ILE A 406 31.21 -41.70 36.56
N LEU A 407 29.92 -41.94 36.81
CA LEU A 407 29.40 -43.26 37.12
C LEU A 407 29.60 -44.22 35.94
N ALA A 408 29.37 -43.77 34.70
CA ALA A 408 29.66 -44.57 33.52
C ALA A 408 31.15 -44.94 33.41
N GLN A 409 32.07 -44.03 33.76
CA GLN A 409 33.50 -44.32 33.80
C GLN A 409 33.86 -45.36 34.87
N ILE A 410 33.28 -45.25 36.08
CA ILE A 410 33.51 -46.21 37.17
C ILE A 410 33.04 -47.61 36.77
N VAL A 411 31.83 -47.72 36.21
CA VAL A 411 31.29 -49.00 35.74
C VAL A 411 32.18 -49.62 34.65
N LEU A 412 32.73 -48.80 33.74
CA LEU A 412 33.68 -49.26 32.73
C LEU A 412 35.01 -49.74 33.34
N SER A 413 35.53 -49.07 34.38
CA SER A 413 36.79 -49.46 35.02
C SER A 413 36.69 -50.72 35.86
N GLU A 414 35.53 -51.00 36.43
CA GLU A 414 35.28 -52.14 37.33
C GLU A 414 35.04 -53.48 36.61
N LYS A 415 35.24 -53.54 35.29
CA LYS A 415 35.20 -54.78 34.46
C LYS A 415 33.97 -55.68 34.70
N GLY A 416 32.82 -55.10 35.01
CA GLY A 416 31.56 -55.82 35.23
C GLY A 416 31.22 -56.16 36.68
N ASN A 417 32.05 -55.76 37.65
CA ASN A 417 31.72 -55.90 39.08
C ASN A 417 30.57 -54.97 39.51
N VAL A 418 30.35 -53.88 38.77
CA VAL A 418 29.27 -52.92 39.00
C VAL A 418 28.33 -52.95 37.79
N GLY A 419 27.03 -53.11 38.02
CA GLY A 419 26.00 -53.06 36.97
C GLY A 419 25.00 -51.92 37.18
N LEU A 420 24.50 -51.36 36.08
CA LEU A 420 23.42 -50.37 36.05
C LEU A 420 22.10 -51.08 35.70
N TYR A 421 21.06 -50.90 36.51
CA TYR A 421 19.79 -51.62 36.36
C TYR A 421 18.61 -50.65 36.39
N MET A 422 17.72 -50.74 35.41
CA MET A 422 16.46 -50.00 35.36
C MET A 422 15.32 -51.03 35.28
N GLY A 423 14.66 -51.28 36.41
CA GLY A 423 13.79 -52.44 36.57
C GLY A 423 14.59 -53.74 36.40
N GLU A 424 14.13 -54.63 35.51
CA GLU A 424 14.85 -55.88 35.18
C GLU A 424 15.92 -55.69 34.08
N LYS A 425 15.95 -54.52 33.42
CA LYS A 425 16.86 -54.26 32.29
C LYS A 425 18.22 -53.80 32.81
N THR A 426 19.28 -54.54 32.48
CA THR A 426 20.66 -54.06 32.63
C THR A 426 21.00 -53.07 31.52
N LEU A 427 21.57 -51.92 31.87
CA LEU A 427 22.02 -50.90 30.92
C LEU A 427 23.54 -50.95 30.77
N THR A 428 24.01 -50.76 29.56
CA THR A 428 25.43 -50.48 29.32
C THR A 428 25.78 -49.05 29.77
N PRO A 429 27.05 -48.77 30.11
CA PRO A 429 27.51 -47.41 30.45
C PRO A 429 27.21 -46.37 29.36
N PHE A 430 27.24 -46.80 28.08
CA PHE A 430 26.94 -45.95 26.94
C PHE A 430 25.45 -45.65 26.80
N GLU A 431 24.58 -46.65 26.99
CA GLU A 431 23.12 -46.44 27.03
C GLU A 431 22.72 -45.51 28.17
N TYR A 432 23.32 -45.69 29.35
CA TYR A 432 23.05 -44.83 30.50
C TYR A 432 23.50 -43.38 30.26
N LYS A 433 24.71 -43.17 29.73
CA LYS A 433 25.21 -41.82 29.38
C LYS A 433 24.38 -41.14 28.28
N ALA A 434 23.81 -41.91 27.36
CA ALA A 434 22.95 -41.38 26.30
C ALA A 434 21.50 -41.12 26.76
N MET A 435 21.13 -41.59 27.95
CA MET A 435 19.79 -41.44 28.49
C MET A 435 19.50 -39.98 28.83
N LYS A 436 18.39 -39.46 28.28
CA LYS A 436 17.84 -38.16 28.68
C LYS A 436 17.07 -38.32 29.98
N ILE A 437 17.69 -37.92 31.08
CA ILE A 437 17.03 -37.88 32.39
C ILE A 437 16.04 -36.71 32.39
N LYS A 438 14.76 -37.02 32.65
CA LYS A 438 13.72 -35.99 32.80
C LYS A 438 13.73 -35.50 34.25
N ILE A 439 14.14 -34.25 34.45
CA ILE A 439 14.12 -33.62 35.77
C ILE A 439 12.69 -33.12 36.02
N ASP A 440 11.99 -33.77 36.93
CA ASP A 440 10.72 -33.27 37.44
C ASP A 440 10.93 -32.69 38.84
N LEU A 441 10.96 -31.37 38.90
CA LEU A 441 11.02 -30.64 40.16
C LEU A 441 9.65 -30.56 40.84
N GLU A 442 8.56 -30.87 40.15
CA GLU A 442 7.18 -30.72 40.64
C GLU A 442 6.53 -32.03 41.10
N ALA A 443 6.91 -33.17 40.53
CA ALA A 443 6.18 -34.44 40.68
C ALA A 443 6.53 -35.32 41.90
N ILE A 444 7.22 -34.79 42.92
CA ILE A 444 7.49 -35.48 44.20
C ILE A 444 7.31 -34.48 45.33
#